data_AF-A0A7X6VX22-F1
#
_entry.id   AF-A0A7X6VX22-F1
#
_cell.length_a   1.000
_cell.length_b   1.000
_cell.length_c   1.000
_cell.angle_alpha   90.00
_cell.angle_beta   90.00
_cell.angle_gamma   90.00
#
_symmetry.space_group_name_H-M   'P 1'
#
loop_
_entity.id
_entity.type
_entity.pdbx_description
1 polymer ?
#
loop_
_entity_poly.entity_id
_entity_poly.type
_entity_poly.pdbx_seq_one_letter_code
_entity_poly.pdbx_strand_id
1 'polypeptide(L)'
;LKADKGINFPETNMNINGLTEKDRKDLAFIVKNADAVNLSFVNQPSDVKELQKELEKHGASIGIVLKIETRKGFINLPKILLQAMQTYPLGIMVARGDLAIETGWENFATIQEEIMRLGEAAHVPVIWATQVLESLAKKGVPTRSEITDAALAQRAECVMLNKGQYIVKALKTLNEILVKMQSQQKKRQTMLPKLKNNESLSLIYAGPEKLSKKN
;
A
#
# COMPACT_ATOMS: atom_id res chain seq x y z
N LEU A 1 6.10 28.90 -14.29
CA LEU A 1 5.70 27.48 -14.14
C LEU A 1 6.65 26.63 -14.96
N LYS A 2 7.21 25.54 -14.41
CA LYS A 2 7.96 24.56 -15.23
C LYS A 2 6.93 23.65 -15.92
N ALA A 3 7.17 23.29 -17.17
CA ALA A 3 6.35 22.30 -17.88
C ALA A 3 6.32 20.95 -17.14
N ASP A 4 5.26 20.18 -17.34
CA ASP A 4 5.06 18.81 -16.81
C ASP A 4 5.05 18.68 -15.28
N LYS A 5 4.61 19.74 -14.58
CA LYS A 5 4.31 19.68 -13.14
C LYS A 5 2.86 19.20 -12.95
N GLY A 6 2.69 18.12 -12.18
CA GLY A 6 1.37 17.67 -11.73
C GLY A 6 0.64 18.77 -10.96
N ILE A 7 -0.67 18.88 -11.19
CA ILE A 7 -1.56 19.84 -10.53
C ILE A 7 -2.47 19.05 -9.60
N ASN A 8 -2.48 19.42 -8.32
CA ASN A 8 -3.34 18.80 -7.31
C ASN A 8 -4.51 19.73 -6.98
N PHE A 9 -5.71 19.17 -6.86
CA PHE A 9 -6.94 19.89 -6.54
C PHE A 9 -7.60 19.31 -5.28
N PRO A 10 -7.09 19.61 -4.06
CA PRO A 10 -7.49 18.94 -2.82
C PRO A 10 -8.99 19.04 -2.48
N GLU A 11 -9.62 20.15 -2.85
CA GLU A 11 -11.03 20.43 -2.51
C GLU A 11 -12.00 20.15 -3.66
N THR A 12 -11.51 19.63 -4.79
CA THR A 12 -12.33 19.38 -5.98
C THR A 12 -12.56 17.89 -6.16
N ASN A 13 -13.83 17.49 -6.30
CA ASN A 13 -14.18 16.14 -6.68
C ASN A 13 -13.90 15.96 -8.18
N MET A 14 -12.66 15.61 -8.54
CA MET A 14 -12.33 15.28 -9.92
C MET A 14 -13.01 13.97 -10.30
N ASN A 15 -13.78 13.98 -11.39
CA ASN A 15 -14.47 12.79 -11.93
C ASN A 15 -13.52 11.81 -12.65
N ILE A 16 -12.22 11.84 -12.34
CA ILE A 16 -11.23 10.90 -12.86
C ILE A 16 -11.24 9.70 -11.90
N ASN A 17 -12.01 8.67 -12.26
CA ASN A 17 -12.08 7.41 -11.53
C ASN A 17 -11.78 6.25 -12.50
N GLY A 18 -11.29 5.13 -11.98
CA GLY A 18 -11.02 3.95 -12.78
C GLY A 18 -9.79 4.04 -13.70
N LEU A 19 -9.68 3.08 -14.60
CA LEU A 19 -8.57 2.94 -15.54
C LEU A 19 -8.81 3.79 -16.79
N THR A 20 -7.81 4.58 -17.16
CA THR A 20 -7.83 5.30 -18.45
C THR A 20 -7.65 4.32 -19.62
N GLU A 21 -7.96 4.78 -20.84
CA GLU A 21 -7.68 3.99 -22.05
C GLU A 21 -6.19 3.64 -22.19
N LYS A 22 -5.30 4.55 -21.75
CA LYS A 22 -3.86 4.29 -21.74
C LYS A 22 -3.52 3.20 -20.74
N ASP A 23 -4.07 3.24 -19.52
CA ASP A 23 -3.80 2.22 -18.51
C ASP A 23 -4.19 0.82 -18.99
N ARG A 24 -5.34 0.69 -19.68
CA ARG A 24 -5.74 -0.59 -20.28
C ARG A 24 -4.78 -1.09 -21.35
N LYS A 25 -4.24 -0.18 -22.18
CA LYS A 25 -3.24 -0.53 -23.20
C LYS A 25 -1.93 -0.97 -22.54
N ASP A 26 -1.49 -0.25 -21.50
CA ASP A 26 -0.26 -0.56 -20.78
C ASP A 26 -0.37 -1.89 -20.02
N LEU A 27 -1.56 -2.25 -19.51
CA LEU A 27 -1.79 -3.51 -18.81
C LEU A 27 -1.42 -4.73 -19.68
N ALA A 28 -1.68 -4.70 -20.99
CA ALA A 28 -1.31 -5.79 -21.89
C ALA A 28 0.22 -6.05 -21.94
N PHE A 29 1.03 -5.02 -21.69
CA PHE A 29 2.48 -5.15 -21.53
C PHE A 29 2.84 -5.57 -20.10
N ILE A 30 2.24 -4.94 -19.09
CA ILE A 30 2.54 -5.18 -17.67
C ILE A 30 2.30 -6.65 -17.30
N VAL A 31 1.15 -7.23 -17.68
CA VAL A 31 0.78 -8.62 -17.32
C VAL A 31 1.76 -9.68 -17.82
N LYS A 32 2.60 -9.35 -18.80
CA LYS A 32 3.62 -10.25 -19.37
C LYS A 32 5.01 -10.05 -18.78
N ASN A 33 5.27 -8.91 -18.14
CA ASN A 33 6.63 -8.45 -17.83
C ASN A 33 6.83 -8.04 -16.36
N ALA A 34 5.79 -7.95 -15.55
CA ALA A 34 5.87 -7.48 -14.16
C ALA A 34 5.21 -8.46 -13.18
N ASP A 35 5.79 -8.55 -11.99
CA ASP A 35 5.24 -9.37 -10.90
C ASP A 35 4.04 -8.71 -10.20
N ALA A 36 3.96 -7.38 -10.27
CA ALA A 36 2.91 -6.60 -9.66
C ALA A 36 2.60 -5.31 -10.43
N VAL A 37 1.37 -4.82 -10.27
CA VAL A 37 0.89 -3.52 -10.77
C VAL A 37 0.54 -2.59 -9.62
N ASN A 38 0.99 -1.34 -9.70
CA ASN A 38 0.66 -0.32 -8.70
C ASN A 38 -0.50 0.54 -9.21
N LEU A 39 -1.69 0.37 -8.64
CA LEU A 39 -2.86 1.15 -8.99
C LEU A 39 -2.79 2.53 -8.32
N SER A 40 -2.69 3.59 -9.12
CA SER A 40 -2.60 4.97 -8.64
C SER A 40 -3.98 5.57 -8.36
N PHE A 41 -4.04 6.53 -7.44
CA PHE A 41 -5.22 7.32 -7.09
C PHE A 41 -6.47 6.48 -6.78
N VAL A 42 -6.28 5.37 -6.06
CA VAL A 42 -7.39 4.47 -5.68
C VAL A 42 -8.31 5.18 -4.70
N ASN A 43 -9.56 5.38 -5.10
CA ASN A 43 -10.53 6.17 -4.34
C ASN A 43 -11.75 5.36 -3.89
N GLN A 44 -12.09 4.29 -4.61
CA GLN A 44 -13.30 3.50 -4.39
C GLN A 44 -13.08 2.01 -4.70
N PRO A 45 -13.90 1.10 -4.13
CA PRO A 45 -13.83 -0.32 -4.47
C PRO A 45 -14.01 -0.61 -5.96
N SER A 46 -14.78 0.23 -6.66
CA SER A 46 -14.97 0.10 -8.12
C SER A 46 -13.67 0.21 -8.90
N ASP A 47 -12.73 1.04 -8.47
CA ASP A 47 -11.44 1.23 -9.15
C ASP A 47 -10.63 -0.08 -9.14
N VAL A 48 -10.62 -0.78 -8.00
CA VAL A 48 -9.96 -2.08 -7.86
C VAL A 48 -10.68 -3.16 -8.64
N LYS A 49 -12.02 -3.19 -8.58
CA LYS A 49 -12.84 -4.15 -9.32
C LYS A 49 -12.63 -4.03 -10.82
N GLU A 50 -12.44 -2.82 -11.32
CA GLU A 50 -12.16 -2.54 -12.72
C GLU A 50 -10.79 -3.08 -13.15
N LEU A 51 -9.77 -2.88 -12.31
CA LEU A 51 -8.45 -3.48 -12.54
C LEU A 51 -8.51 -5.01 -12.53
N GLN A 52 -9.16 -5.62 -11.53
CA GLN A 52 -9.31 -7.07 -11.44
C GLN A 52 -9.98 -7.66 -12.69
N LYS A 53 -11.09 -7.05 -13.14
CA LYS A 53 -11.76 -7.44 -14.38
C LYS A 53 -10.86 -7.32 -15.61
N GLU A 54 -10.04 -6.27 -15.68
CA GLU A 54 -9.13 -6.10 -16.81
C GLU A 54 -8.03 -7.18 -16.78
N LEU A 55 -7.45 -7.48 -15.61
CA LEU A 55 -6.47 -8.56 -15.44
C LEU A 55 -7.05 -9.93 -15.79
N GLU A 56 -8.31 -10.20 -15.41
CA GLU A 56 -9.04 -11.42 -15.77
C GLU A 56 -9.15 -11.61 -17.29
N LYS A 57 -9.41 -10.54 -18.06
CA LYS A 57 -9.45 -10.60 -19.53
C LYS A 57 -8.12 -11.03 -20.14
N HIS A 58 -7.01 -10.71 -19.48
CA HIS A 58 -5.66 -11.12 -19.88
C HIS A 58 -5.26 -12.49 -19.29
N GLY A 59 -6.11 -13.11 -18.48
CA GLY A 59 -5.79 -14.37 -17.77
C GLY A 59 -4.63 -14.21 -16.78
N ALA A 60 -4.40 -13.01 -16.27
CA ALA A 60 -3.22 -12.68 -15.48
C ALA A 60 -3.49 -12.71 -13.97
N SER A 61 -2.55 -13.27 -13.21
CA SER A 61 -2.55 -13.26 -11.74
C SER A 61 -1.26 -12.61 -11.24
N ILE A 62 -1.16 -11.29 -11.44
CA ILE A 62 -0.07 -10.46 -10.93
C ILE A 62 -0.48 -9.80 -9.62
N GLY A 63 0.50 -9.43 -8.79
CA GLY A 63 0.24 -8.73 -7.54
C GLY A 63 -0.38 -7.34 -7.76
N ILE A 64 -1.21 -6.89 -6.83
CA ILE A 64 -1.79 -5.55 -6.85
C ILE A 64 -1.23 -4.73 -5.68
N VAL A 65 -0.77 -3.52 -5.94
CA VAL A 65 -0.41 -2.55 -4.91
C VAL A 65 -1.35 -1.35 -4.99
N LEU A 66 -2.10 -1.11 -3.91
CA LEU A 66 -3.02 0.01 -3.80
C LEU A 66 -2.25 1.26 -3.35
N LYS A 67 -2.14 2.28 -4.22
CA LYS A 67 -1.53 3.55 -3.84
C LYS A 67 -2.58 4.46 -3.21
N ILE A 68 -2.42 4.71 -1.92
CA ILE A 68 -3.28 5.62 -1.17
C ILE A 68 -2.68 7.01 -1.24
N GLU A 69 -3.20 7.79 -2.18
CA GLU A 69 -2.72 9.12 -2.56
C GLU A 69 -3.67 10.22 -2.14
N THR A 70 -4.88 9.87 -1.70
CA THR A 70 -5.98 10.79 -1.52
C THR A 70 -6.69 10.60 -0.18
N ARG A 71 -7.33 11.66 0.32
CA ARG A 71 -8.21 11.63 1.49
C ARG A 71 -9.38 10.69 1.25
N LYS A 72 -9.97 10.71 0.05
CA LYS A 72 -11.07 9.81 -0.33
C LYS A 72 -10.62 8.35 -0.35
N GLY A 73 -9.44 8.06 -0.89
CA GLY A 73 -8.82 6.74 -0.85
C GLY A 73 -8.56 6.25 0.57
N PHE A 74 -8.06 7.12 1.44
CA PHE A 74 -7.88 6.81 2.86
C PHE A 74 -9.21 6.49 3.57
N ILE A 75 -10.23 7.35 3.42
CA ILE A 75 -11.55 7.14 4.04
C ILE A 75 -12.19 5.83 3.58
N ASN A 76 -12.03 5.48 2.30
CA ASN A 76 -12.57 4.26 1.71
C ASN A 76 -11.66 3.04 1.82
N LEU A 77 -10.47 3.17 2.42
CA LEU A 77 -9.44 2.12 2.44
C LEU A 77 -9.97 0.76 2.93
N PRO A 78 -10.79 0.66 4.00
CA PRO A 78 -11.33 -0.64 4.41
C PRO A 78 -12.18 -1.32 3.33
N LYS A 79 -13.01 -0.56 2.59
CA LYS A 79 -13.85 -1.09 1.51
C LYS A 79 -13.02 -1.44 0.27
N ILE A 80 -12.02 -0.62 -0.04
CA ILE A 80 -11.06 -0.85 -1.12
C ILE A 80 -10.29 -2.16 -0.85
N LEU A 81 -9.79 -2.34 0.37
CA LEU A 81 -9.10 -3.56 0.80
C LEU A 81 -9.98 -4.79 0.67
N LEU A 82 -11.23 -4.74 1.16
CA LEU A 82 -12.15 -5.86 1.06
C LEU A 82 -12.38 -6.31 -0.40
N GLN A 83 -12.45 -5.37 -1.34
CA GLN A 83 -12.53 -5.70 -2.76
C GLN A 83 -11.21 -6.28 -3.30
N ALA A 84 -10.08 -5.68 -2.91
CA ALA A 84 -8.76 -6.10 -3.37
C ALA A 84 -8.37 -7.50 -2.89
N MET A 85 -8.78 -7.89 -1.68
CA MET A 85 -8.52 -9.20 -1.07
C MET A 85 -9.19 -10.38 -1.80
N GLN A 86 -9.96 -10.13 -2.85
CA GLN A 86 -10.42 -11.16 -3.79
C GLN A 86 -9.27 -11.67 -4.69
N THR A 87 -8.13 -10.98 -4.71
CA THR A 87 -6.96 -11.35 -5.51
C THR A 87 -5.69 -11.22 -4.66
N TYR A 88 -4.79 -12.19 -4.78
CA TYR A 88 -3.46 -12.14 -4.17
C TYR A 88 -2.41 -12.41 -5.26
N PRO A 89 -1.18 -11.87 -5.13
CA PRO A 89 -0.66 -11.05 -4.02
C PRO A 89 -1.24 -9.63 -3.92
N LEU A 90 -1.26 -9.04 -2.72
CA LEU A 90 -1.78 -7.69 -2.46
C LEU A 90 -0.81 -6.89 -1.58
N GLY A 91 -0.70 -5.59 -1.80
CA GLY A 91 0.02 -4.64 -0.95
C GLY A 91 -0.65 -3.27 -0.88
N ILE A 92 -0.29 -2.47 0.13
CA ILE A 92 -0.73 -1.08 0.28
C ILE A 92 0.49 -0.20 0.20
N MET A 93 0.45 0.87 -0.57
CA MET A 93 1.48 1.89 -0.58
C MET A 93 0.95 3.17 0.07
N VAL A 94 1.64 3.64 1.11
CA VAL A 94 1.42 4.98 1.65
C VAL A 94 2.12 5.96 0.72
N ALA A 95 1.36 6.56 -0.21
CA ALA A 95 1.91 7.48 -1.21
C ALA A 95 1.91 8.92 -0.65
N ARG A 96 2.82 9.11 0.31
CA ARG A 96 2.98 10.28 1.18
C ARG A 96 3.07 11.62 0.44
N GLY A 97 3.65 11.65 -0.75
CA GLY A 97 3.83 12.87 -1.55
C GLY A 97 2.50 13.56 -1.88
N ASP A 98 1.62 12.88 -2.62
CA ASP A 98 0.31 13.41 -3.00
C ASP A 98 -0.67 13.40 -1.81
N LEU A 99 -0.59 12.38 -0.95
CA LEU A 99 -1.47 12.28 0.22
C LEU A 99 -1.29 13.45 1.18
N ALA A 100 -0.06 13.89 1.46
CA ALA A 100 0.18 15.06 2.31
C ALA A 100 -0.33 16.37 1.69
N ILE A 101 -0.29 16.49 0.36
CA ILE A 101 -0.86 17.65 -0.35
C ILE A 101 -2.38 17.67 -0.21
N GLU A 102 -3.04 16.51 -0.24
CA GLU A 102 -4.50 16.43 -0.14
C GLU A 102 -5.04 16.54 1.29
N THR A 103 -4.35 15.98 2.28
CA THR A 103 -4.89 15.87 3.65
C THR A 103 -4.40 16.94 4.62
N GLY A 104 -3.48 17.80 4.19
CA GLY A 104 -2.76 18.72 5.07
C GLY A 104 -1.69 18.01 5.90
N TRP A 105 -0.72 18.79 6.39
CA TRP A 105 0.43 18.27 7.14
C TRP A 105 0.05 17.89 8.57
N GLU A 106 -0.93 18.58 9.15
CA GLU A 106 -1.37 18.41 10.54
C GLU A 106 -1.92 17.00 10.82
N ASN A 107 -2.59 16.40 9.84
CA ASN A 107 -3.22 15.08 9.98
C ASN A 107 -2.36 13.94 9.42
N PHE A 108 -1.30 14.27 8.67
CA PHE A 108 -0.59 13.31 7.85
C PHE A 108 0.05 12.16 8.65
N ALA A 109 0.67 12.49 9.79
CA ALA A 109 1.27 11.48 10.68
C ALA A 109 0.22 10.48 11.18
N THR A 110 -0.96 10.95 11.56
CA THR A 110 -2.07 10.09 12.01
C THR A 110 -2.56 9.20 10.87
N ILE A 111 -2.75 9.76 9.68
CA ILE A 111 -3.23 9.01 8.50
C ILE A 111 -2.26 7.89 8.14
N GLN A 112 -0.96 8.18 8.13
CA GLN A 112 0.07 7.16 7.89
C GLN A 112 -0.01 6.02 8.91
N GLU A 113 -0.13 6.33 10.21
CA GLU A 113 -0.24 5.32 11.26
C GLU A 113 -1.52 4.46 11.12
N GLU A 114 -2.64 5.07 10.73
CA GLU A 114 -3.89 4.34 10.49
C GLU A 114 -3.79 3.42 9.27
N ILE A 115 -3.16 3.85 8.17
CA ILE A 115 -2.91 2.97 7.02
C ILE A 115 -2.02 1.79 7.41
N MET A 116 -0.97 2.04 8.20
CA MET A 116 -0.09 0.99 8.72
C MET A 116 -0.85 -0.02 9.60
N ARG A 117 -1.75 0.46 10.47
CA ARG A 117 -2.60 -0.39 11.32
C ARG A 117 -3.59 -1.23 10.52
N LEU A 118 -4.22 -0.63 9.51
CA LEU A 118 -5.15 -1.34 8.62
C LEU A 118 -4.44 -2.42 7.81
N GLY A 119 -3.25 -2.14 7.28
CA GLY A 119 -2.42 -3.13 6.60
C GLY A 119 -2.05 -4.29 7.52
N GLU A 120 -1.58 -4.00 8.72
CA GLU A 120 -1.26 -5.02 9.73
C GLU A 120 -2.48 -5.88 10.09
N ALA A 121 -3.62 -5.25 10.39
CA ALA A 121 -4.85 -5.95 10.76
C ALA A 121 -5.41 -6.82 9.61
N ALA A 122 -5.23 -6.38 8.36
CA ALA A 122 -5.63 -7.12 7.18
C ALA A 122 -4.60 -8.19 6.75
N HIS A 123 -3.44 -8.27 7.42
CA HIS A 123 -2.29 -9.07 6.98
C HIS A 123 -1.82 -8.74 5.55
N VAL A 124 -1.92 -7.47 5.16
CA VAL A 124 -1.49 -6.97 3.86
C VAL A 124 -0.20 -6.15 4.03
N PRO A 125 0.88 -6.48 3.30
CA PRO A 125 2.15 -5.76 3.41
C PRO A 125 1.99 -4.29 3.04
N VAL A 126 2.61 -3.42 3.83
CA VAL A 126 2.62 -1.97 3.59
C VAL A 126 3.99 -1.54 3.04
N ILE A 127 3.94 -0.69 2.02
CA ILE A 127 5.08 -0.04 1.39
C ILE A 127 5.13 1.41 1.86
N TRP A 128 6.22 1.75 2.55
CA TRP A 128 6.54 3.11 2.97
C TRP A 128 7.20 3.86 1.81
N ALA A 129 6.46 4.75 1.16
CA ALA A 129 6.88 5.33 -0.11
C ALA A 129 6.98 6.86 -0.07
N THR A 130 7.61 7.42 -1.10
CA THR A 130 7.82 8.87 -1.32
C THR A 130 8.68 9.56 -0.27
N GLN A 131 9.61 10.40 -0.74
CA GLN A 131 10.44 11.29 0.07
C GLN A 131 11.33 10.64 1.15
N VAL A 132 11.47 9.31 1.15
CA VAL A 132 12.47 8.62 1.99
C VAL A 132 13.86 8.98 1.46
N LEU A 133 14.71 9.59 2.30
CA LEU A 133 16.08 9.99 1.94
C LEU A 133 16.14 10.81 0.62
N GLU A 134 15.14 11.66 0.37
CA GLU A 134 14.98 12.40 -0.89
C GLU A 134 16.18 13.30 -1.20
N SER A 135 16.63 14.07 -0.21
CA SER A 135 17.77 14.98 -0.34
C SER A 135 19.07 14.20 -0.53
N LEU A 136 19.21 13.04 0.12
CA LEU A 136 20.33 12.15 -0.15
C LEU A 136 20.29 11.63 -1.59
N ALA A 137 19.16 11.12 -2.07
CA ALA A 137 19.04 10.61 -3.43
C ALA A 137 19.33 11.70 -4.48
N LYS A 138 18.85 12.94 -4.27
CA LYS A 138 19.00 14.05 -5.22
C LYS A 138 20.32 14.82 -5.11
N LYS A 139 20.77 15.10 -3.89
CA LYS A 139 21.86 16.04 -3.58
C LYS A 139 23.06 15.37 -2.90
N GLY A 140 22.97 14.09 -2.54
CA GLY A 140 24.07 13.33 -1.96
C GLY A 140 24.24 13.49 -0.45
N VAL A 141 23.41 14.31 0.20
CA VAL A 141 23.46 14.58 1.65
C VAL A 141 22.05 14.49 2.25
N PRO A 142 21.83 13.63 3.27
CA PRO A 142 20.53 13.52 3.93
C PRO A 142 20.34 14.63 4.97
N THR A 143 19.10 14.96 5.27
CA THR A 143 18.77 15.76 6.46
C THR A 143 18.64 14.87 7.70
N ARG A 144 18.68 15.46 8.90
CA ARG A 144 18.41 14.72 10.15
C ARG A 144 17.00 14.13 10.16
N SER A 145 16.01 14.86 9.63
CA SER A 145 14.63 14.39 9.56
C SER A 145 14.48 13.17 8.62
N GLU A 146 15.21 13.14 7.51
CA GLU A 146 15.19 12.01 6.57
C GLU A 146 15.81 10.75 7.17
N ILE A 147 16.86 10.88 7.99
CA ILE A 147 17.44 9.73 8.71
C ILE A 147 16.44 9.16 9.71
N THR A 148 15.76 10.01 10.49
CA THR A 148 14.73 9.57 11.44
C THR A 148 13.53 8.93 10.73
N ASP A 149 13.09 9.52 9.60
CA ASP A 149 12.01 8.95 8.79
C ASP A 149 12.38 7.56 8.24
N ALA A 150 13.59 7.39 7.69
CA ALA A 150 14.07 6.11 7.22
C ALA A 150 14.17 5.06 8.34
N ALA A 151 14.51 5.47 9.55
CA ALA A 151 14.53 4.58 10.72
C ALA A 151 13.11 4.12 11.11
N LEU A 152 12.11 5.03 11.05
CA LEU A 152 10.70 4.69 11.33
C LEU A 152 10.10 3.78 10.25
N ALA A 153 10.55 3.93 9.00
CA ALA A 153 10.11 3.13 7.86
C ALA A 153 10.38 1.62 8.03
N GLN A 154 11.27 1.22 8.95
CA GLN A 154 11.51 -0.18 9.32
C GLN A 154 10.26 -0.93 9.78
N ARG A 155 9.22 -0.20 10.22
CA ARG A 155 7.93 -0.78 10.62
C ARG A 155 7.10 -1.30 9.44
N ALA A 156 7.45 -0.95 8.21
CA ALA A 156 6.80 -1.40 6.99
C ALA A 156 7.53 -2.60 6.37
N GLU A 157 6.82 -3.39 5.56
CA GLU A 157 7.38 -4.55 4.87
C GLU A 157 8.35 -4.14 3.77
N CYS A 158 8.14 -2.96 3.20
CA CYS A 158 8.94 -2.45 2.10
C CYS A 158 9.10 -0.93 2.23
N VAL A 159 10.25 -0.43 1.80
CA VAL A 159 10.54 1.00 1.73
C VAL A 159 10.93 1.35 0.29
N MET A 160 10.21 2.31 -0.30
CA MET A 160 10.45 2.77 -1.67
C MET A 160 11.25 4.08 -1.66
N LEU A 161 12.33 4.11 -2.47
CA LEU A 161 13.13 5.31 -2.73
C LEU A 161 12.74 5.93 -4.08
N ASN A 162 12.75 7.26 -4.14
CA ASN A 162 12.58 8.01 -5.39
C ASN A 162 13.89 8.09 -6.19
N LYS A 163 13.79 8.42 -7.48
CA LYS A 163 14.96 8.60 -8.36
C LYS A 163 15.87 9.75 -7.91
N GLY A 164 17.17 9.60 -8.17
CA GLY A 164 18.14 10.68 -7.97
C GLY A 164 19.56 10.28 -8.39
N GLN A 165 20.43 11.27 -8.58
CA GLN A 165 21.82 11.06 -9.02
C GLN A 165 22.61 10.18 -8.04
N TYR A 166 22.26 10.21 -6.75
CA TYR A 166 22.93 9.49 -5.68
C TYR A 166 22.08 8.31 -5.17
N ILE A 167 21.20 7.75 -6.00
CA ILE A 167 20.27 6.68 -5.59
C ILE A 167 20.98 5.44 -5.01
N VAL A 168 22.13 5.07 -5.56
CA VAL A 168 22.93 3.94 -5.05
C VAL A 168 23.44 4.24 -3.63
N LYS A 169 23.83 5.50 -3.35
CA LYS A 169 24.23 5.93 -2.01
C LYS A 169 23.03 5.92 -1.07
N ALA A 170 21.87 6.42 -1.52
CA ALA A 170 20.63 6.39 -0.74
C ALA A 170 20.20 4.96 -0.38
N LEU A 171 20.30 4.01 -1.32
CA LEU A 171 20.05 2.59 -1.08
C LEU A 171 20.97 1.99 -0.02
N LYS A 172 22.28 2.24 -0.11
CA LYS A 172 23.25 1.74 0.88
C LYS A 172 22.97 2.31 2.27
N THR A 173 22.74 3.61 2.37
CA THR A 173 22.41 4.27 3.63
C THR A 173 21.08 3.78 4.21
N LEU A 174 20.05 3.59 3.38
CA LEU A 174 18.78 3.01 3.82
C LEU A 174 19.00 1.61 4.39
N ASN A 175 19.72 0.75 3.67
CA ASN A 175 20.02 -0.61 4.14
C ASN A 175 20.76 -0.61 5.48
N GLU A 176 21.78 0.24 5.65
CA GLU A 176 22.51 0.40 6.92
C GLU A 176 21.58 0.80 8.08
N ILE A 177 20.69 1.78 7.84
CA ILE A 177 19.71 2.23 8.83
C ILE A 177 18.76 1.10 9.20
N LEU A 178 18.14 0.44 8.21
CA LEU A 178 17.15 -0.60 8.43
C LEU A 178 17.75 -1.81 9.16
N VAL A 179 18.93 -2.28 8.75
CA VAL A 179 19.63 -3.40 9.40
C VAL A 179 19.96 -3.07 10.85
N LYS A 180 20.43 -1.84 11.13
CA LYS A 180 20.70 -1.40 12.51
C LYS A 180 19.42 -1.37 13.35
N MET A 181 18.33 -0.86 12.79
CA MET A 181 17.02 -0.75 13.45
C MET A 181 16.36 -2.11 13.72
N GLN A 182 16.56 -3.12 12.87
CA GLN A 182 15.99 -4.46 13.05
C GLN A 182 16.35 -5.09 14.40
N SER A 183 17.55 -4.82 14.92
CA SER A 183 17.98 -5.30 16.25
C SER A 183 17.26 -4.61 17.43
N GLN A 184 16.69 -3.43 17.20
CA GLN A 184 16.14 -2.56 18.25
C GLN A 184 14.60 -2.57 18.28
N GLN A 185 13.95 -2.87 17.16
CA GLN A 185 12.49 -2.87 17.03
C GLN A 185 12.01 -4.14 16.32
N LYS A 186 11.43 -5.08 17.09
CA LYS A 186 10.45 -6.02 16.52
C LYS A 186 9.15 -5.24 16.34
N LYS A 187 8.54 -5.34 15.15
CA LYS A 187 7.23 -4.74 14.81
C LYS A 187 6.33 -4.83 16.03
N ARG A 188 5.68 -3.72 16.44
CA ARG A 188 4.81 -3.63 17.64
C ARG A 188 3.68 -4.67 17.57
N GLN A 189 4.01 -5.93 17.83
CA GLN A 189 3.05 -6.93 18.21
C GLN A 189 2.76 -6.62 19.66
N THR A 190 1.65 -5.92 19.88
CA THR A 190 0.89 -6.23 21.08
C THR A 190 0.50 -7.70 20.91
N MET A 191 1.30 -8.62 21.46
CA MET A 191 0.89 -10.01 21.51
C MET A 191 -0.38 -10.04 22.34
N LEU A 192 -1.53 -10.17 21.67
CA LEU A 192 -2.77 -10.43 22.37
C LEU A 192 -2.61 -11.79 23.05
N PRO A 193 -2.92 -11.90 24.35
CA PRO A 193 -2.79 -13.17 25.06
C PRO A 193 -3.60 -14.24 24.33
N LYS A 194 -3.05 -15.46 24.25
CA LYS A 194 -3.79 -16.63 23.75
C LYS A 194 -5.11 -16.68 24.52
N LEU A 195 -6.25 -16.62 23.80
CA LEU A 195 -7.56 -16.72 24.42
C LEU A 195 -7.60 -18.00 25.25
N LYS A 196 -7.83 -17.87 26.56
CA LYS A 196 -8.14 -19.03 27.40
C LYS A 196 -9.42 -19.64 26.83
N ASN A 197 -9.40 -20.95 26.55
CA ASN A 197 -10.50 -21.74 25.97
C ASN A 197 -10.67 -21.66 24.44
N ASN A 198 -9.58 -21.59 23.67
CA ASN A 198 -9.64 -21.65 22.20
C ASN A 198 -10.23 -22.98 21.67
N GLU A 199 -10.19 -24.07 22.44
CA GLU A 199 -10.77 -25.37 22.08
C GLU A 199 -12.31 -25.38 22.07
N SER A 200 -12.94 -24.46 22.80
CA SER A 200 -14.41 -24.33 22.81
C SER A 200 -14.97 -23.40 21.72
N LEU A 201 -14.10 -22.74 20.95
CA LEU A 201 -14.48 -21.91 19.80
C LEU A 201 -14.26 -22.69 18.50
N SER A 202 -14.91 -23.85 18.37
CA SER A 202 -15.19 -24.38 17.04
C SER A 202 -16.17 -23.41 16.38
N LEU A 203 -15.73 -22.68 15.35
CA LEU A 203 -16.63 -22.03 14.42
C LEU A 203 -17.65 -23.07 13.98
N ILE A 204 -18.92 -22.90 14.38
CA ILE A 204 -20.02 -23.76 13.97
C ILE A 204 -20.23 -23.48 12.47
N TYR A 205 -19.46 -24.16 11.64
CA TYR A 205 -19.75 -24.30 10.22
C TYR A 205 -20.84 -25.37 10.11
N ALA A 206 -22.09 -24.96 10.32
CA ALA A 206 -23.24 -25.78 9.93
C ALA A 206 -23.33 -25.74 8.40
N GLY A 207 -22.54 -26.59 7.74
CA GLY A 207 -22.75 -26.93 6.34
C GLY A 207 -24.08 -27.67 6.15
N PRO A 208 -24.74 -27.56 4.99
CA PRO A 208 -26.07 -28.11 4.78
C PRO A 208 -26.07 -29.64 4.92
N GLU A 209 -27.02 -30.15 5.70
CA GLU A 209 -27.26 -31.57 5.92
C GLU A 209 -27.32 -32.35 4.61
N LYS A 210 -26.47 -33.37 4.47
CA LYS A 210 -26.75 -34.48 3.55
C LYS A 210 -27.87 -35.34 4.17
N LEU A 211 -29.11 -35.00 3.84
CA LEU A 211 -30.21 -35.97 3.84
C LEU A 211 -29.87 -37.07 2.82
N SER A 212 -29.35 -38.19 3.31
CA SER A 212 -29.17 -39.42 2.53
C SER A 212 -29.67 -40.62 3.34
N LYS A 213 -30.96 -40.88 3.14
CA LYS A 213 -31.70 -42.16 3.25
C LYS A 213 -30.89 -43.36 3.75
N LYS A 214 -31.27 -43.88 4.93
CA LYS A 214 -31.12 -45.29 5.26
C LYS A 214 -32.17 -46.06 4.45
N ASN A 215 -31.72 -46.95 3.57
CA ASN A 215 -32.41 -48.20 3.27
C ASN A 215 -31.79 -49.28 4.16
#